data_AF-A0A940LEY2-F1
#
_entry.id   AF-A0A940LEY2-F1
#
_cell.length_a   1.000
_cell.length_b   1.000
_cell.length_c   1.000
_cell.angle_alpha   90.00
_cell.angle_beta   90.00
_cell.angle_gamma   90.00
#
_symmetry.space_group_name_H-M   'P 1'
#
loop_
_entity.id
_entity.type
_entity.pdbx_description
1 polymer ?
#
loop_
_entity_poly.entity_id
_entity_poly.type
_entity_poly.pdbx_seq_one_letter_code
_entity_poly.pdbx_strand_id
1 'polypeptide(L)' 'MNKVKLRDALDDSFLTIDGSHCNFIDYDILEIISEYDQKARDRDISVELIGIERVNVSAIH' A
#
# COMPACT_ATOMS: atom_id res chain seq x y z
N MET A 1 29.07 -2.18 -7.58
CA MET A 1 27.99 -1.53 -6.81
C MET A 1 28.61 -0.38 -6.02
N ASN A 2 28.11 0.86 -6.14
CA ASN A 2 28.66 2.04 -5.45
C ASN A 2 27.61 2.68 -4.52
N LYS A 3 27.99 3.66 -3.69
CA LYS A 3 27.10 4.29 -2.69
C LYS A 3 25.80 4.84 -3.28
N VAL A 4 25.86 5.42 -4.48
CA VAL A 4 24.69 5.96 -5.20
C VAL A 4 23.77 4.83 -5.63
N LYS A 5 24.30 3.81 -6.31
CA LYS A 5 23.52 2.63 -6.74
C LYS A 5 22.94 1.82 -5.58
N LEU A 6 23.59 1.82 -4.42
CA LEU A 6 23.04 1.20 -3.21
C LEU A 6 21.88 2.01 -2.64
N ARG A 7 21.93 3.34 -2.74
CA ARG A 7 20.83 4.22 -2.32
C ARG A 7 19.64 4.07 -3.27
N ASP A 8 19.89 4.08 -4.58
CA ASP A 8 18.86 3.87 -5.60
C ASP A 8 18.19 2.49 -5.43
N ALA A 9 18.95 1.44 -5.09
CA ALA A 9 18.40 0.11 -4.83
C ALA A 9 17.64 -0.02 -3.49
N LEU A 10 17.77 0.96 -2.59
CA LEU A 10 17.09 1.00 -1.29
C LEU A 10 15.90 1.98 -1.29
N ASP A 11 15.76 2.84 -2.31
CA ASP A 11 14.62 3.74 -2.50
C ASP A 11 13.35 2.98 -2.92
N ASP A 12 13.46 1.75 -3.41
CA ASP A 12 12.31 0.92 -3.79
C ASP A 12 11.74 0.16 -2.58
N SER A 13 11.16 0.89 -1.63
CA SER A 13 10.39 0.27 -0.55
C SER A 13 9.03 -0.20 -1.10
N PHE A 14 8.79 -1.52 -1.05
CA PHE A 14 7.57 -2.13 -1.56
C PHE A 14 6.81 -2.90 -0.47
N LEU A 15 5.50 -2.69 -0.38
CA LEU A 15 4.61 -3.47 0.47
C LEU A 15 3.55 -4.15 -0.40
N THR A 16 3.44 -5.48 -0.26
CA THR A 16 2.33 -6.24 -0.84
C THR A 16 1.37 -6.63 0.26
N ILE A 17 0.07 -6.35 0.07
CA ILE A 17 -1.01 -6.86 0.90
C ILE A 17 -1.85 -7.80 0.05
N ASP A 18 -1.78 -9.09 0.36
CA ASP A 18 -2.46 -10.15 -0.39
C ASP A 18 -3.67 -10.69 0.40
N GLY A 19 -4.85 -10.35 -0.10
CA GLY A 19 -6.16 -10.80 0.37
C GLY A 19 -6.79 -11.87 -0.52
N SER A 20 -6.06 -12.47 -1.46
CA SER A 20 -6.60 -13.49 -2.38
C SER A 20 -7.20 -14.73 -1.68
N HIS A 21 -6.81 -14.98 -0.43
CA HIS A 21 -7.35 -16.05 0.42
C HIS A 21 -8.38 -15.56 1.46
N CYS A 22 -8.74 -14.29 1.45
CA CYS A 22 -9.79 -13.73 2.30
C CYS A 22 -11.16 -13.92 1.64
N ASN A 23 -12.09 -14.57 2.34
CA ASN A 23 -13.47 -14.72 1.86
C ASN A 23 -14.25 -13.40 1.92
N PHE A 24 -13.90 -12.53 2.87
CA PHE A 24 -14.52 -11.24 3.10
C PHE A 24 -13.54 -10.33 3.84
N ILE A 25 -13.58 -9.03 3.54
CA ILE A 25 -12.79 -8.00 4.21
C ILE A 25 -13.76 -6.89 4.62
N ASP A 26 -13.84 -6.62 5.92
CA ASP A 26 -14.70 -5.59 6.49
C ASP A 26 -14.34 -4.19 5.98
N TYR A 27 -15.33 -3.30 5.92
CA TYR A 27 -15.16 -1.94 5.40
C TYR A 27 -14.13 -1.12 6.19
N ASP A 28 -14.13 -1.24 7.53
CA ASP A 28 -13.15 -0.57 8.40
C ASP A 28 -11.71 -0.98 8.05
N ILE A 29 -11.50 -2.24 7.65
CA ILE A 29 -10.19 -2.74 7.22
C ILE A 29 -9.82 -2.18 5.84
N LEU A 30 -10.77 -2.13 4.91
CA LEU A 30 -10.55 -1.51 3.59
C LEU A 30 -10.20 -0.02 3.72
N GLU A 31 -10.84 0.69 4.64
CA GLU A 31 -10.55 2.09 4.94
C GLU A 31 -9.13 2.25 5.48
N ILE A 32 -8.73 1.45 6.47
CA ILE A 32 -7.37 1.47 7.03
C ILE A 32 -6.32 1.18 5.94
N ILE A 33 -6.56 0.18 5.08
CA ILE A 33 -5.66 -0.14 3.96
C ILE A 33 -5.57 1.03 2.98
N SER A 34 -6.68 1.67 2.67
CA SER A 34 -6.74 2.78 1.71
C SER A 34 -6.09 4.05 2.25
N GLU A 35 -6.25 4.36 3.54
CA GLU A 35 -5.51 5.42 4.21
C GLU A 35 -4.00 5.13 4.25
N TYR A 36 -3.62 3.87 4.50
CA TYR A 36 -2.22 3.48 4.51
C TYR A 36 -1.59 3.63 3.13
N ASP A 37 -2.24 3.19 2.05
CA ASP A 37 -1.77 3.37 0.67
C ASP A 37 -1.49 4.86 0.37
N GLN A 38 -2.38 5.77 0.80
CA GLN A 38 -2.13 7.21 0.68
C GLN A 38 -0.88 7.66 1.45
N LYS A 39 -0.78 7.32 2.73
CA LYS A 39 0.37 7.69 3.59
C LYS A 39 1.69 7.04 3.14
N ALA A 40 1.63 5.88 2.50
CA ALA A 40 2.78 5.15 1.97
C ALA A 40 3.37 5.87 0.76
N ARG A 41 2.54 6.39 -0.13
CA ARG A 41 2.98 7.20 -1.28
C ARG A 41 3.71 8.46 -0.86
N ASP A 42 3.28 9.11 0.22
CA ASP A 42 3.97 10.29 0.80
C ASP A 42 5.39 9.96 1.31
N ARG A 43 5.71 8.67 1.48
CA ARG A 43 7.00 8.17 1.96
C ARG A 43 7.76 7.39 0.89
N ASP A 44 7.36 7.52 -0.38
CA ASP A 44 7.92 6.80 -1.52
C ASP A 44 7.84 5.25 -1.36
N ILE A 45 6.83 4.76 -0.61
CA ILE A 45 6.56 3.34 -0.47
C ILE A 45 5.48 2.95 -1.48
N SER A 46 5.81 2.02 -2.37
CA SER A 46 4.86 1.46 -3.33
C SER A 46 4.03 0.36 -2.67
N VAL A 47 2.70 0.46 -2.74
CA VAL A 47 1.77 -0.54 -2.17
C VAL A 47 1.01 -1.27 -3.27
N GLU A 48 1.15 -2.59 -3.30
CA GLU A 48 0.39 -3.49 -4.16
C GLU A 48 -0.66 -4.24 -3.35
N LEU A 49 -1.90 -4.23 -3.85
CA LEU A 49 -3.04 -4.88 -3.22
C LEU A 49 -3.53 -6.01 -4.13
N ILE A 50 -3.47 -7.25 -3.66
CA ILE A 50 -3.89 -8.44 -4.42
C ILE A 50 -5.18 -8.97 -3.81
N GLY A 51 -6.26 -9.03 -4.58
CA GLY A 51 -7.55 -9.53 -4.07
C GLY A 51 -8.20 -8.64 -3.01
N ILE A 52 -7.81 -7.36 -2.92
CA ILE A 52 -8.37 -6.37 -2.00
C ILE A 52 -8.87 -5.17 -2.80
N GLU A 53 -10.10 -4.74 -2.55
CA GLU A 53 -10.69 -3.56 -3.20
C GLU A 53 -10.18 -2.27 -2.56
N ARG A 54 -9.85 -1.26 -3.38
CA ARG A 54 -9.56 0.08 -2.88
C ARG A 54 -10.87 0.82 -2.63
N VAL A 55 -11.02 1.40 -1.44
CA VAL A 55 -12.15 2.28 -1.13
C VAL A 55 -11.73 3.74 -1.25
N ASN A 56 -12.63 4.57 -1.77
CA ASN A 56 -12.35 5.98 -1.91
C ASN A 56 -12.61 6.71 -0.59
N VAL A 57 -11.53 6.98 0.16
CA VAL A 57 -11.58 7.65 1.46
C VAL A 57 -12.02 9.12 1.35
N SER A 58 -12.04 9.71 0.13
CA SER A 58 -12.44 11.11 -0.08
C SER A 58 -13.96 11.37 -0.02
N ALA A 59 -14.77 10.37 0.33
CA ALA A 59 -16.24 10.45 0.30
C ALA A 59 -16.91 10.42 1.69
N ILE A 60 -16.14 10.39 2.79
CA ILE A 60 -16.68 10.18 4.15
C ILE A 60 -16.53 11.41 5.07
N HIS A 61 -16.15 12.58 4.55
CA HIS A 61 -16.24 13.84 5.32
C HIS A 61 -16.56 15.06 4.47
#